data_AF-A0A166CA61-F1
#
_entry.id   AF-A0A166CA61-F1
#
_cell.length_a   1.000
_cell.length_b   1.000
_cell.length_c   1.000
_cell.angle_alpha   90.00
_cell.angle_beta   90.00
_cell.angle_gamma   90.00
#
_symmetry.space_group_name_H-M   'P 1'
#
loop_
_entity.id
_entity.type
_entity.pdbx_description
1 polymer ?
#
loop_
_entity_poly.entity_id
_entity_poly.type
_entity_poly.pdbx_seq_one_letter_code
_entity_poly.pdbx_strand_id
1 'polypeptide(L)'
;MTNHIARYFNWIFLVSVLFPVIGEAQERDAICDALFDDLIKWQSEPPFNRDYRLYKVETFYSMKLDACISVEAKLFGAEVEVRDLTRTVIRDGIAKYPLLLHCDSDGVDEANISAVLKYRGNVYNVPYQKWLTDGQGGLPRALKTPDVPFNRFACEAALGRWLEQWGP
;
A
#
# COMPACT_ATOMS: atom_id res chain seq x y z
N MET A 1 -74.31 24.76 -23.14
CA MET A 1 -73.35 23.68 -23.44
C MET A 1 -71.96 24.18 -23.00
N THR A 2 -71.63 24.13 -21.70
CA THR A 2 -70.83 23.07 -21.02
C THR A 2 -69.45 22.85 -21.63
N ASN A 3 -68.37 23.36 -20.99
CA ASN A 3 -67.52 22.56 -20.10
C ASN A 3 -66.28 23.31 -19.55
N HIS A 4 -65.95 22.95 -18.31
CA HIS A 4 -64.78 23.31 -17.50
C HIS A 4 -63.42 22.96 -18.16
N ILE A 5 -62.31 23.56 -17.68
CA ILE A 5 -61.20 22.86 -16.99
C ILE A 5 -60.09 23.86 -16.61
N ALA A 6 -59.79 23.91 -15.31
CA ALA A 6 -58.64 24.59 -14.72
C ALA A 6 -57.34 23.83 -15.01
N ARG A 7 -56.21 24.53 -15.18
CA ARG A 7 -54.88 23.92 -15.21
C ARG A 7 -53.97 24.56 -14.16
N TYR A 8 -53.71 23.74 -13.14
CA TYR A 8 -52.59 23.83 -12.21
C TYR A 8 -51.27 23.79 -12.98
N PHE A 9 -50.31 24.65 -12.65
CA PHE A 9 -48.91 24.45 -13.02
C PHE A 9 -48.06 24.25 -11.77
N ASN A 10 -47.48 23.06 -11.73
CA ASN A 10 -46.88 22.37 -10.62
C ASN A 10 -45.44 22.87 -10.41
N TRP A 11 -45.07 23.13 -9.16
CA TRP A 11 -43.71 23.48 -8.76
C TRP A 11 -42.84 22.22 -8.79
N ILE A 12 -41.83 22.17 -9.66
CA ILE A 12 -40.82 21.10 -9.64
C ILE A 12 -39.74 21.50 -8.64
N PHE A 13 -39.72 20.78 -7.51
CA PHE A 13 -38.60 20.77 -6.56
C PHE A 13 -37.39 20.09 -7.22
N LEU A 14 -36.30 20.83 -7.36
CA LEU A 14 -34.96 20.26 -7.58
C LEU A 14 -34.49 19.63 -6.27
N VAL A 15 -34.60 18.31 -6.15
CA VAL A 15 -33.92 17.54 -5.11
C VAL A 15 -32.58 17.08 -5.68
N SER A 16 -31.53 17.86 -5.37
CA SER A 16 -30.14 17.48 -5.57
C SER A 16 -29.82 16.35 -4.58
N VAL A 17 -29.81 15.11 -5.06
CA VAL A 17 -29.36 13.97 -4.25
C VAL A 17 -27.83 14.05 -4.15
N LEU A 18 -27.35 14.60 -3.04
CA LEU A 18 -25.97 14.40 -2.58
C LEU A 18 -25.83 12.93 -2.20
N PHE A 19 -25.29 12.11 -3.09
CA PHE A 19 -24.86 10.75 -2.74
C PHE A 19 -23.65 10.86 -1.80
N PRO A 20 -23.67 10.23 -0.62
CA PRO A 20 -22.52 10.26 0.27
C PRO A 20 -21.40 9.36 -0.31
N VAL A 21 -20.25 9.96 -0.60
CA VAL A 21 -18.96 9.31 -0.97
C VAL A 21 -18.43 8.36 0.13
N ILE A 22 -19.19 8.17 1.22
CA ILE A 22 -18.80 7.45 2.42
C ILE A 22 -18.85 5.91 2.21
N GLY A 23 -19.64 5.42 1.25
CA GLY A 23 -19.82 3.97 1.03
C GLY A 23 -18.60 3.25 0.45
N GLU A 24 -17.90 3.87 -0.50
CA GLU A 24 -16.80 3.19 -1.21
C GLU A 24 -15.52 3.05 -0.37
N ALA A 25 -15.24 4.03 0.51
CA ALA A 25 -14.05 3.98 1.36
C ALA A 25 -14.18 2.86 2.41
N GLN A 26 -15.35 2.77 3.06
CA GLN A 26 -15.64 1.71 4.03
C GLN A 26 -15.57 0.31 3.43
N GLU A 27 -16.00 0.15 2.16
CA GLU A 27 -15.91 -1.12 1.45
C GLU A 27 -14.45 -1.51 1.14
N ARG A 28 -13.63 -0.55 0.69
CA ARG A 28 -12.20 -0.78 0.41
C ARG A 28 -11.41 -1.17 1.67
N ASP A 29 -11.66 -0.49 2.78
CA ASP A 29 -10.97 -0.80 4.04
C ASP A 29 -11.30 -2.22 4.51
N ALA A 30 -12.56 -2.65 4.41
CA ALA A 30 -12.96 -4.02 4.75
C ALA A 30 -12.27 -5.07 3.85
N ILE A 31 -12.04 -4.76 2.57
CA ILE A 31 -11.26 -5.63 1.67
C ILE A 31 -9.80 -5.69 2.11
N CYS A 32 -9.20 -4.55 2.48
CA CYS A 32 -7.82 -4.51 2.95
C CYS A 32 -7.62 -5.30 4.24
N ASP A 33 -8.57 -5.22 5.19
CA ASP A 33 -8.56 -6.01 6.42
C ASP A 33 -8.63 -7.51 6.11
N ALA A 34 -9.51 -7.94 5.21
CA ALA A 34 -9.62 -9.34 4.82
C ALA A 34 -8.33 -9.88 4.15
N LEU A 35 -7.65 -9.06 3.33
CA LEU A 35 -6.35 -9.42 2.75
C LEU A 35 -5.25 -9.47 3.80
N PHE A 36 -5.31 -8.59 4.80
CA PHE A 36 -4.37 -8.57 5.90
C PHE A 36 -4.50 -9.81 6.80
N ASP A 37 -5.73 -10.26 7.09
CA ASP A 37 -5.96 -11.53 7.78
C ASP A 37 -5.33 -12.73 7.03
N ASP A 38 -5.42 -12.73 5.69
CA ASP A 38 -4.78 -13.76 4.86
C ASP A 38 -3.24 -13.66 4.84
N LEU A 39 -2.68 -12.44 4.95
CA LEU A 39 -1.25 -12.23 5.19
C LEU A 39 -0.81 -12.81 6.54
N ILE A 40 -1.52 -12.50 7.62
CA ILE A 40 -1.23 -13.03 8.96
C ILE A 40 -1.25 -14.55 8.93
N LYS A 41 -2.30 -15.15 8.36
CA LYS A 41 -2.43 -16.59 8.25
C LYS A 41 -1.24 -17.20 7.49
N TRP A 42 -0.90 -16.63 6.32
CA TRP A 42 0.19 -17.14 5.51
C TRP A 42 1.56 -17.06 6.21
N GLN A 43 1.84 -15.98 6.94
CA GLN A 43 3.14 -15.82 7.62
C GLN A 43 3.21 -16.47 9.00
N SER A 44 2.07 -16.81 9.62
CA SER A 44 2.05 -17.51 10.91
C SER A 44 2.37 -19.01 10.79
N GLU A 45 2.35 -19.56 9.57
CA GLU A 45 2.66 -20.96 9.29
C GLU A 45 4.10 -21.14 8.78
N PRO A 46 4.70 -22.35 8.91
CA PRO A 46 5.98 -22.66 8.30
C PRO A 46 5.94 -22.44 6.78
N PRO A 47 7.00 -21.86 6.17
CA PRO A 47 8.34 -21.68 6.74
C PRO A 47 8.58 -20.33 7.44
N PHE A 48 7.62 -19.40 7.45
CA PHE A 48 7.86 -18.04 7.95
C PHE A 48 7.71 -17.92 9.47
N ASN A 49 6.66 -18.51 10.04
CA ASN A 49 6.37 -18.55 11.49
C ASN A 49 6.60 -17.18 12.19
N ARG A 50 6.00 -16.12 11.66
CA ARG A 50 6.16 -14.74 12.13
C ARG A 50 5.29 -14.47 13.37
N ASP A 51 5.90 -13.96 14.43
CA ASP A 51 5.19 -13.48 15.62
C ASP A 51 4.82 -11.99 15.50
N TYR A 52 3.58 -11.73 15.09
CA TYR A 52 3.06 -10.37 14.89
C TYR A 52 2.98 -9.54 16.17
N ARG A 53 3.12 -10.14 17.37
CA ARG A 53 3.18 -9.39 18.63
C ARG A 53 4.47 -8.56 18.76
N LEU A 54 5.47 -8.83 17.92
CA LEU A 54 6.74 -8.10 17.88
C LEU A 54 6.72 -6.92 16.90
N TYR A 55 5.57 -6.62 16.28
CA TYR A 55 5.43 -5.56 15.30
C TYR A 55 4.33 -4.58 15.69
N LYS A 56 4.54 -3.31 15.35
CA LYS A 56 3.47 -2.34 15.15
C LYS A 56 3.01 -2.49 13.70
N VAL A 57 1.73 -2.76 13.50
CA VAL A 57 1.17 -3.04 12.17
C VAL A 57 0.01 -2.09 11.86
N GLU A 58 -0.07 -1.64 10.62
CA GLU A 58 -1.15 -0.81 10.09
C GLU A 58 -1.52 -1.31 8.69
N THR A 59 -2.81 -1.26 8.36
CA THR A 59 -3.33 -1.63 7.04
C THR A 59 -4.30 -0.55 6.57
N PHE A 60 -4.20 -0.15 5.30
CA PHE A 60 -5.08 0.86 4.71
C PHE A 60 -5.12 0.75 3.18
N TYR A 61 -6.10 1.40 2.54
CA TYR A 61 -6.14 1.58 1.09
C TYR A 61 -5.36 2.84 0.65
N SER A 62 -4.35 2.68 -0.22
CA SER A 62 -3.69 3.82 -0.86
C SER A 62 -4.39 4.19 -2.16
N MET A 63 -5.04 5.36 -2.19
CA MET A 63 -5.67 5.88 -3.42
C MET A 63 -4.65 6.17 -4.53
N LYS A 64 -3.41 6.54 -4.15
CA LYS A 64 -2.33 6.86 -5.09
C LYS A 64 -1.84 5.63 -5.84
N LEU A 65 -1.81 4.48 -5.16
CA LEU A 65 -1.34 3.22 -5.71
C LEU A 65 -2.47 2.31 -6.19
N ASP A 66 -3.71 2.64 -5.85
CA ASP A 66 -4.88 1.80 -6.10
C ASP A 66 -4.65 0.39 -5.51
N ALA A 67 -4.24 0.36 -4.24
CA ALA A 67 -3.72 -0.85 -3.59
C ALA A 67 -4.02 -0.88 -2.09
N CYS A 68 -4.27 -2.08 -1.55
CA CYS A 68 -4.25 -2.30 -0.10
C CYS A 68 -2.80 -2.44 0.37
N ILE A 69 -2.40 -1.62 1.34
CA ILE A 69 -1.05 -1.55 1.87
C ILE A 69 -1.05 -2.10 3.30
N SER A 70 -0.07 -2.95 3.61
CA SER A 70 0.27 -3.30 5.00
C SER A 70 1.64 -2.76 5.35
N VAL A 71 1.74 -2.08 6.49
CA VAL A 71 2.96 -1.54 7.05
C VAL A 71 3.28 -2.30 8.33
N GLU A 72 4.46 -2.89 8.40
CA GLU A 72 4.94 -3.66 9.53
C GLU A 72 6.25 -3.05 10.04
N ALA A 73 6.26 -2.55 11.28
CA ALA A 73 7.45 -1.99 11.90
C ALA A 73 7.76 -2.74 13.20
N LYS A 74 8.93 -3.38 13.28
CA LYS A 74 9.30 -4.18 14.46
C LYS A 74 9.47 -3.29 15.68
N LEU A 75 8.97 -3.75 16.83
CA LEU A 75 9.05 -3.00 18.10
C LEU A 75 10.49 -2.75 18.54
N PHE A 76 11.42 -3.66 18.17
CA PHE A 76 12.83 -3.62 18.53
C PHE A 76 13.71 -3.97 17.32
N GLY A 77 14.79 -3.20 17.13
CA GLY A 77 15.73 -3.37 16.02
C GLY A 77 15.41 -2.49 14.79
N ALA A 78 16.14 -2.72 13.72
CA ALA A 78 15.90 -2.09 12.42
C ALA A 78 15.19 -3.10 11.53
N GLU A 79 13.86 -3.05 11.49
CA GLU A 79 13.06 -3.85 10.56
C GLU A 79 11.74 -3.13 10.29
N VAL A 80 11.56 -2.69 9.04
CA VAL A 80 10.31 -2.14 8.51
C VAL A 80 10.04 -2.79 7.16
N GLU A 81 8.79 -3.21 6.96
CA GLU A 81 8.30 -3.71 5.68
C GLU A 81 7.02 -2.98 5.28
N VAL A 82 6.85 -2.74 3.98
CA VAL A 82 5.60 -2.28 3.38
C VAL A 82 5.23 -3.24 2.26
N ARG A 83 4.02 -3.77 2.28
CA ARG A 83 3.54 -4.79 1.34
C ARG A 83 2.33 -4.30 0.55
N ASP A 84 2.29 -4.63 -0.74
CA ASP A 84 1.09 -4.51 -1.58
C ASP A 84 0.29 -5.80 -1.48
N LEU A 85 -0.84 -5.74 -0.76
CA LEU A 85 -1.70 -6.89 -0.53
C LEU A 85 -2.52 -7.26 -1.77
N THR A 86 -2.76 -6.30 -2.64
CA THR A 86 -3.59 -6.43 -3.85
C THR A 86 -2.81 -6.83 -5.10
N ARG A 87 -1.47 -6.78 -5.06
CA ARG A 87 -0.57 -7.02 -6.20
C ARG A 87 -0.86 -6.11 -7.40
N THR A 88 -1.36 -4.90 -7.17
CA THR A 88 -1.65 -3.96 -8.25
C THR A 88 -0.39 -3.30 -8.78
N VAL A 89 0.62 -3.10 -7.90
CA VAL A 89 1.91 -2.48 -8.20
C VAL A 89 2.90 -3.50 -8.77
N ILE A 90 3.21 -4.56 -8.01
CA ILE A 90 4.06 -5.68 -8.45
C ILE A 90 3.17 -6.89 -8.70
N ARG A 91 3.12 -7.35 -9.96
CA ARG A 91 2.14 -8.33 -10.46
C ARG A 91 2.72 -9.71 -10.64
N ASP A 92 3.97 -9.81 -11.09
CA ASP A 92 4.66 -11.10 -11.26
C ASP A 92 5.37 -11.57 -9.99
N GLY A 93 5.83 -12.82 -10.01
CA GLY A 93 6.30 -13.52 -8.83
C GLY A 93 7.52 -12.90 -8.16
N ILE A 94 7.51 -12.88 -6.81
CA ILE A 94 8.66 -13.09 -5.89
C ILE A 94 8.13 -13.64 -4.54
N ALA A 95 7.00 -13.11 -4.04
CA ALA A 95 6.34 -13.56 -2.81
C ALA A 95 4.80 -13.46 -2.94
N LYS A 96 4.02 -14.08 -2.03
CA LYS A 96 2.54 -13.97 -2.00
C LYS A 96 2.09 -12.50 -1.92
N TYR A 97 2.80 -11.72 -1.10
CA TYR A 97 2.58 -10.30 -0.85
C TYR A 97 3.88 -9.53 -1.11
N PRO A 98 4.03 -8.91 -2.30
CA PRO A 98 5.28 -8.25 -2.69
C PRO A 98 5.62 -7.07 -1.78
N LEU A 99 6.91 -6.93 -1.48
CA LEU A 99 7.45 -5.82 -0.73
C LEU A 99 7.60 -4.59 -1.64
N LEU A 100 7.03 -3.47 -1.21
CA LEU A 100 7.24 -2.16 -1.79
C LEU A 100 8.36 -1.40 -1.07
N LEU A 101 8.56 -1.70 0.21
CA LEU A 101 9.67 -1.22 1.02
C LEU A 101 10.13 -2.34 1.93
N HIS A 102 11.45 -2.52 2.01
CA HIS A 102 12.10 -3.30 3.06
C HIS A 102 13.25 -2.48 3.62
N CYS A 103 13.31 -2.36 4.94
CA CYS A 103 14.42 -1.73 5.63
C CYS A 103 14.87 -2.60 6.78
N ASP A 104 16.17 -2.85 6.88
CA ASP A 104 16.80 -3.49 8.02
C ASP A 104 18.16 -2.85 8.35
N SER A 105 18.98 -3.49 9.19
CA SER A 105 20.32 -2.98 9.51
C SER A 105 21.22 -2.80 8.30
N ASP A 106 20.94 -3.51 7.20
CA ASP A 106 21.74 -3.49 5.98
C ASP A 106 21.26 -2.44 4.97
N GLY A 107 20.25 -1.64 5.33
CA GLY A 107 19.78 -0.50 4.53
C GLY A 107 18.36 -0.71 3.99
N VAL A 108 18.09 -0.13 2.81
CA VAL A 108 16.73 -0.04 2.23
C VAL A 108 16.68 -0.67 0.84
N ASP A 109 15.66 -1.48 0.59
CA ASP A 109 15.16 -1.81 -0.74
C ASP A 109 13.77 -1.17 -0.91
N GLU A 110 13.70 -0.06 -1.64
CA GLU A 110 12.44 0.59 -2.00
C GLU A 110 12.13 0.34 -3.47
N ALA A 111 10.93 -0.15 -3.76
CA ALA A 111 10.39 -0.23 -5.11
C ALA A 111 10.15 1.17 -5.68
N ASN A 112 10.91 1.55 -6.71
CA ASN A 112 10.63 2.74 -7.50
C ASN A 112 9.38 2.47 -8.33
N ILE A 113 8.22 2.86 -7.80
CA ILE A 113 6.90 2.57 -8.38
C ILE A 113 6.79 3.05 -9.83
N SER A 114 7.33 4.24 -10.14
CA SER A 114 7.35 4.75 -11.52
C SER A 114 8.15 3.86 -12.47
N ALA A 115 9.26 3.26 -12.02
CA ALA A 115 10.01 2.30 -12.80
C ALA A 115 9.30 0.95 -12.91
N VAL A 116 8.73 0.44 -11.82
CA VAL A 116 7.94 -0.80 -11.80
C VAL A 116 6.78 -0.73 -12.80
N LEU A 117 6.06 0.41 -12.84
CA LEU A 117 4.95 0.62 -13.76
C LEU A 117 5.37 0.64 -15.24
N LYS A 118 6.60 1.06 -15.56
CA LYS A 118 7.14 0.94 -16.95
C LYS A 118 7.24 -0.51 -17.41
N TYR A 119 7.46 -1.43 -16.48
CA TYR A 119 7.42 -2.88 -16.72
C TYR A 119 6.04 -3.50 -16.48
N ARG A 120 5.01 -2.67 -16.29
CA ARG A 120 3.62 -3.09 -16.01
C ARG A 120 3.51 -3.99 -14.78
N GLY A 121 4.36 -3.75 -13.78
CA GLY A 121 4.44 -4.56 -12.57
C GLY A 121 5.16 -5.89 -12.73
N ASN A 122 5.77 -6.17 -13.90
CA ASN A 122 6.50 -7.41 -14.13
C ASN A 122 8.01 -7.20 -13.99
N VAL A 123 8.55 -7.47 -12.82
CA VAL A 123 9.94 -7.14 -12.47
C VAL A 123 10.80 -8.35 -12.09
N TYR A 124 10.25 -9.57 -12.13
CA TYR A 124 10.96 -10.79 -11.73
C TYR A 124 12.32 -10.97 -12.44
N ASN A 125 12.36 -10.73 -13.75
CA ASN A 125 13.59 -10.84 -14.56
C ASN A 125 14.27 -9.48 -14.81
N VAL A 126 13.83 -8.43 -14.12
CA VAL A 126 14.38 -7.08 -14.31
C VAL A 126 15.49 -6.85 -13.27
N PRO A 127 16.71 -6.45 -13.67
CA PRO A 127 17.80 -6.19 -12.72
C PRO A 127 17.41 -5.16 -11.66
N TYR A 128 17.76 -5.43 -10.39
CA TYR A 128 17.36 -4.61 -9.25
C TYR A 128 17.66 -3.12 -9.41
N GLN A 129 18.82 -2.71 -9.92
CA GLN A 129 19.14 -1.28 -10.12
C GLN A 129 18.18 -0.54 -11.08
N LYS A 130 17.32 -1.25 -11.82
CA LYS A 130 16.34 -0.64 -12.74
C LYS A 130 15.03 -0.29 -12.06
N TRP A 131 14.75 -0.84 -10.88
CA TRP A 131 13.44 -0.68 -10.22
C TRP A 131 13.47 -0.66 -8.68
N LEU A 132 14.61 -0.94 -8.05
CA LEU A 132 14.86 -0.76 -6.62
C LEU A 132 15.83 0.40 -6.37
N THR A 133 15.66 1.08 -5.24
CA THR A 133 16.52 2.18 -4.75
C THR A 133 16.67 2.11 -3.22
N ASP A 134 17.50 2.98 -2.64
CA ASP A 134 17.56 3.22 -1.19
C ASP A 134 16.50 4.22 -0.67
N GLY A 135 15.57 4.64 -1.52
CA GLY A 135 14.57 5.68 -1.22
C GLY A 135 15.10 7.11 -1.18
N GLN A 136 16.36 7.33 -1.55
CA GLN A 136 17.03 8.63 -1.60
C GLN A 136 17.76 8.87 -2.94
N GLY A 137 17.50 8.02 -3.94
CA GLY A 137 18.10 8.10 -5.27
C GLY A 137 19.44 7.36 -5.42
N GLY A 138 19.88 6.66 -4.38
CA GLY A 138 21.03 5.77 -4.40
C GLY A 138 20.68 4.31 -4.76
N LEU A 139 21.67 3.44 -4.63
CA LEU A 139 21.52 2.02 -4.91
C LEU A 139 20.81 1.32 -3.75
N PRO A 140 19.94 0.34 -4.03
CA PRO A 140 19.28 -0.45 -2.99
C PRO A 140 20.27 -1.29 -2.19
N ARG A 141 19.93 -1.65 -0.95
CA ARG A 141 20.79 -2.49 -0.09
C ARG A 141 21.19 -3.81 -0.75
N ALA A 142 20.31 -4.39 -1.58
CA ALA A 142 20.58 -5.61 -2.31
C ALA A 142 21.79 -5.49 -3.26
N LEU A 143 22.22 -4.28 -3.59
CA LEU A 143 23.39 -3.98 -4.42
C LEU A 143 24.51 -3.27 -3.64
N LYS A 144 24.16 -2.45 -2.64
CA LYS A 144 25.12 -1.73 -1.81
C LYS A 144 24.59 -1.48 -0.41
N THR A 145 25.14 -2.19 0.56
CA THR A 145 24.95 -1.92 2.00
C THR A 145 25.56 -0.56 2.38
N PRO A 146 24.93 0.23 3.27
CA PRO A 146 25.49 1.46 3.78
C PRO A 146 26.71 1.20 4.68
N ASP A 147 27.64 2.16 4.73
CA ASP A 147 28.85 2.04 5.56
C ASP A 147 28.53 2.01 7.07
N VAL A 148 27.43 2.67 7.45
CA VAL A 148 26.91 2.66 8.82
C VAL A 148 25.60 1.87 8.84
N PRO A 149 25.52 0.78 9.64
CA PRO A 149 24.30 0.00 9.77
C PRO A 149 23.12 0.86 10.22
N PHE A 150 21.95 0.58 9.64
CA PHE A 150 20.72 1.27 10.00
C PHE A 150 20.26 0.83 11.39
N ASN A 151 19.73 1.80 12.13
CA ASN A 151 19.05 1.57 13.38
C ASN A 151 17.53 1.77 13.19
N ARG A 152 16.76 1.55 14.27
CA ARG A 152 15.32 1.74 14.26
C ARG A 152 14.89 3.10 13.68
N PHE A 153 15.53 4.18 14.14
CA PHE A 153 15.20 5.53 13.70
C PHE A 153 15.45 5.74 12.21
N ALA A 154 16.51 5.14 11.65
CA ALA A 154 16.80 5.22 10.23
C ALA A 154 15.69 4.54 9.39
N CYS A 155 15.22 3.36 9.81
CA CYS A 155 14.11 2.68 9.13
C CYS A 155 12.76 3.36 9.34
N GLU A 156 12.48 3.91 10.52
CA GLU A 156 11.27 4.72 10.75
C GLU A 156 11.27 5.99 9.89
N ALA A 157 12.44 6.62 9.68
CA ALA A 157 12.57 7.75 8.77
C ALA A 157 12.36 7.35 7.30
N ALA A 158 12.86 6.18 6.89
CA ALA A 158 12.59 5.63 5.55
C ALA A 158 11.09 5.39 5.34
N LEU A 159 10.42 4.79 6.33
CA LEU A 159 8.96 4.60 6.32
C LEU A 159 8.21 5.92 6.22
N GLY A 160 8.60 6.92 7.01
CA GLY A 160 7.95 8.24 7.01
C GLY A 160 7.96 8.89 5.63
N ARG A 161 9.10 8.84 4.93
CA ARG A 161 9.19 9.34 3.54
C ARG A 161 8.32 8.55 2.58
N TRP A 162 8.31 7.22 2.71
CA TRP A 162 7.47 6.37 1.88
C TRP A 162 5.98 6.69 2.06
N LEU A 163 5.53 6.87 3.31
CA LEU A 163 4.14 7.23 3.63
C LEU A 163 3.77 8.64 3.16
N GLU A 164 4.67 9.62 3.25
CA GLU A 164 4.43 10.95 2.70
C GLU A 164 4.16 10.87 1.19
N GLN A 165 4.91 10.04 0.48
CA GLN A 165 4.77 9.87 -0.95
C GLN A 165 3.55 9.03 -1.34
N TRP A 166 3.32 7.90 -0.67
CA TRP A 166 2.42 6.82 -1.11
C TRP A 166 1.35 6.38 -0.12
N GLY A 167 1.30 7.00 1.06
CA GLY A 167 0.23 6.81 2.03
C GLY A 167 -1.16 7.19 1.49
N PRO A 168 -2.21 7.04 2.31
CA PRO A 168 -3.60 7.28 1.90
C PRO A 168 -3.84 8.70 1.38
#